data_AF-A0A067SF26-F1
#
_entry.id   AF-A0A067SF26-F1
#
_cell.length_a   1.000
_cell.length_b   1.000
_cell.length_c   1.000
_cell.angle_alpha   90.00
_cell.angle_beta   90.00
_cell.angle_gamma   90.00
#
_symmetry.space_group_name_H-M   'P 1'
#
loop_
_entity.id
_entity.type
_entity.pdbx_description
1 polymer ?
#
loop_
_entity_poly.entity_id
_entity_poly.type
_entity_poly.pdbx_seq_one_letter_code
_entity_poly.pdbx_strand_id
1 'polypeptide(L)'
;MSASFYRYGEGVIVATRGPGSVHLISYESNTLPAHIGKITTSSPGVTRFLISHSYTFTKFAFYWDGNGEAVCGKGQELGRQAVGKSWETATCADWGTSEFVTKDVTAFTASALPRDNGVTCFIIPDKF
;
A
#
# COMPACT_ATOMS: atom_id res chain seq x y z
N MET A 1 6.84 27.77 7.74
CA MET A 1 6.84 26.30 7.57
C MET A 1 5.40 25.84 7.67
N SER A 2 4.80 25.35 6.58
CA SER A 2 3.47 24.74 6.64
C SER A 2 3.61 23.28 7.08
N ALA A 3 2.88 22.87 8.10
CA ALA A 3 2.78 21.46 8.44
C ALA A 3 2.13 20.68 7.28
N SER A 4 2.76 19.57 6.90
CA SER A 4 2.28 18.68 5.83
C SER A 4 1.10 17.84 6.34
N PHE A 5 -0.07 18.47 6.44
CA PHE A 5 -1.33 17.77 6.64
C PHE A 5 -1.75 17.08 5.35
N TYR A 6 -1.92 15.76 5.40
CA TYR A 6 -2.34 14.93 4.28
C TYR A 6 -3.59 15.47 3.59
N ARG A 7 -3.44 15.90 2.33
CA ARG A 7 -4.53 16.39 1.48
C ARG A 7 -5.12 15.29 0.61
N TYR A 8 -6.34 15.54 0.14
CA TYR A 8 -6.96 14.81 -0.96
C TYR A 8 -6.02 14.83 -2.18
N GLY A 9 -5.51 13.66 -2.57
CA GLY A 9 -4.47 13.51 -3.61
C GLY A 9 -3.15 12.89 -3.14
N GLU A 10 -2.92 12.73 -1.83
CA GLU A 10 -1.71 12.11 -1.27
C GLU A 10 -1.79 10.57 -1.16
N GLY A 11 -2.11 9.91 -2.27
CA GLY A 11 -2.02 8.46 -2.37
C GLY A 11 -0.57 7.95 -2.39
N VAL A 12 -0.40 6.66 -2.15
CA VAL A 12 0.87 5.96 -2.36
C VAL A 12 0.89 5.40 -3.77
N ILE A 13 1.94 5.70 -4.54
CA ILE A 13 2.18 5.06 -5.83
C ILE A 13 3.16 3.91 -5.61
N VAL A 14 2.79 2.71 -6.03
CA VAL A 14 3.67 1.54 -6.11
C VAL A 14 3.94 1.23 -7.58
N ALA A 15 5.21 1.18 -7.99
CA ALA A 15 5.62 0.75 -9.31
C ALA A 15 6.34 -0.60 -9.21
N THR A 16 5.84 -1.61 -9.92
CA THR A 16 6.38 -2.97 -9.91
C THR A 16 6.83 -3.37 -11.31
N ARG A 17 7.74 -4.35 -11.42
CA ARG A 17 8.12 -4.98 -12.69
C ARG A 17 7.73 -6.45 -12.69
N GLY A 18 7.07 -6.90 -13.75
CA GLY A 18 6.66 -8.29 -13.95
C GLY A 18 5.38 -8.67 -13.18
N PRO A 19 4.91 -9.90 -13.36
CA PRO A 19 3.68 -10.39 -12.76
C PRO A 19 3.83 -10.61 -11.25
N GLY A 20 2.72 -10.47 -10.53
CA GLY A 20 2.66 -10.60 -9.08
C GLY A 20 1.44 -9.91 -8.47
N SER A 21 1.38 -9.81 -7.14
CA SER A 21 0.28 -9.19 -6.40
C SER A 21 0.78 -8.15 -5.40
N VAL A 22 0.14 -6.97 -5.38
CA VAL A 22 0.24 -6.04 -4.25
C VAL A 22 -0.77 -6.51 -3.20
N HIS A 23 -0.28 -6.98 -2.07
CA HIS A 23 -1.08 -7.29 -0.89
C HIS A 23 -1.18 -6.04 -0.02
N LEU A 24 -2.36 -5.76 0.54
CA LEU A 24 -2.67 -4.56 1.31
C LEU A 24 -3.56 -4.91 2.51
N ILE A 25 -3.19 -4.40 3.69
CA ILE A 25 -4.00 -4.44 4.90
C ILE A 25 -4.22 -3.03 5.43
N SER A 26 -5.46 -2.66 5.74
CA SER A 26 -5.84 -1.44 6.47
C SER A 26 -6.25 -1.83 7.89
N TYR A 27 -5.70 -1.15 8.90
CA TYR A 27 -5.81 -1.56 10.30
C TYR A 27 -5.73 -0.35 11.26
N GLU A 28 -5.88 -0.62 12.56
CA GLU A 28 -6.06 0.39 13.62
C GLU A 28 -7.23 1.37 13.31
N SER A 29 -8.45 0.86 13.51
CA SER A 29 -9.68 1.66 13.65
C SER A 29 -10.26 1.48 15.05
N ASN A 30 -11.11 2.42 15.49
CA ASN A 30 -11.71 2.36 16.83
C ASN A 30 -12.88 1.35 16.96
N THR A 31 -13.42 0.81 15.86
CA THR A 31 -14.70 0.06 15.87
C THR A 31 -14.79 -1.09 14.87
N LEU A 32 -13.81 -1.29 13.99
CA LEU A 32 -13.86 -2.27 12.91
C LEU A 32 -12.58 -3.14 12.87
N PRO A 33 -12.72 -4.45 12.54
CA PRO A 33 -11.57 -5.31 12.30
C PRO A 33 -10.74 -4.83 11.11
N ALA A 34 -9.47 -5.23 11.05
CA ALA A 34 -8.62 -4.92 9.91
C ALA A 34 -9.24 -5.45 8.59
N HIS A 35 -8.96 -4.78 7.49
CA HIS A 35 -9.38 -5.20 6.15
C HIS A 35 -8.15 -5.58 5.35
N ILE A 36 -8.07 -6.83 4.88
CA ILE A 36 -6.96 -7.35 4.07
C ILE A 36 -7.44 -7.67 2.66
N GLY A 37 -6.59 -7.49 1.66
CA GLY A 37 -6.86 -7.96 0.31
C GLY A 37 -5.64 -7.82 -0.60
N LYS A 38 -5.80 -8.17 -1.87
CA LYS A 38 -4.73 -8.04 -2.87
C LYS A 38 -5.23 -7.62 -4.24
N ILE A 39 -4.35 -7.02 -5.03
CA ILE A 39 -4.55 -6.78 -6.47
C ILE A 39 -3.40 -7.40 -7.25
N THR A 40 -3.75 -8.24 -8.21
CA THR A 40 -2.81 -9.01 -9.04
C THR A 40 -2.66 -8.38 -10.42
N THR A 41 -1.43 -8.37 -10.94
CA THR A 41 -1.11 -8.04 -12.33
C THR A 41 -0.44 -9.24 -13.00
N SER A 42 -0.83 -9.51 -14.24
CA SER A 42 -0.18 -10.50 -15.12
C SER A 42 0.80 -9.83 -16.10
N SER A 43 0.96 -8.51 -16.04
CA SER A 43 1.82 -7.76 -16.97
C SER A 43 3.29 -8.16 -16.78
N PRO A 44 4.02 -8.52 -17.86
CA PRO A 44 5.47 -8.72 -17.79
C PRO A 44 6.26 -7.40 -17.72
N GLY A 45 5.61 -6.27 -18.00
CA GLY A 45 6.21 -4.93 -18.02
C GLY A 45 6.21 -4.24 -16.67
N VAL A 46 6.18 -2.91 -16.67
CA VAL A 46 5.93 -2.12 -15.46
C VAL A 46 4.42 -2.05 -15.20
N THR A 47 4.00 -2.24 -13.95
CA THR A 47 2.64 -1.95 -13.50
C THR A 47 2.70 -0.88 -12.42
N ARG A 48 1.78 0.09 -12.46
CA ARG A 48 1.63 1.11 -11.41
C ARG A 48 0.32 0.92 -10.67
N PHE A 49 0.40 0.97 -9.36
CA PHE A 49 -0.73 0.90 -8.44
C PHE A 49 -0.83 2.19 -7.65
N LEU A 50 -2.05 2.66 -7.43
CA LEU A 50 -2.37 3.74 -6.51
C LEU A 50 -3.06 3.14 -5.28
N ILE A 51 -2.46 3.30 -4.11
CA ILE A 51 -3.09 2.97 -2.82
C ILE A 51 -3.55 4.28 -2.19
N SER A 52 -4.86 4.44 -2.03
CA SER A 52 -5.45 5.52 -1.23
C SER A 52 -5.56 5.10 0.23
N HIS A 53 -5.49 6.06 1.14
CA HIS A 53 -5.88 5.86 2.53
C HIS A 53 -7.42 5.72 2.63
N SER A 54 -7.90 4.92 3.58
CA SER A 54 -9.33 4.77 3.88
C SER A 54 -9.65 5.57 5.14
N TYR A 55 -10.59 6.52 5.06
CA TYR A 55 -10.97 7.39 6.18
C TYR A 55 -11.45 6.65 7.45
N THR A 56 -11.70 5.35 7.34
CA THR A 56 -12.12 4.43 8.40
C THR A 56 -10.96 3.90 9.25
N PHE A 57 -9.75 3.81 8.70
CA PHE A 57 -8.57 3.19 9.33
C PHE A 57 -7.45 4.22 9.49
N THR A 58 -6.63 4.13 10.52
CA THR A 58 -5.51 5.09 10.69
C THR A 58 -4.21 4.62 10.03
N LYS A 59 -4.05 3.32 9.77
CA LYS A 59 -2.83 2.75 9.19
C LYS A 59 -3.13 1.80 8.04
N PHE A 60 -2.19 1.71 7.11
CA PHE A 60 -2.15 0.59 6.17
C PHE A 60 -0.73 0.09 5.94
N ALA A 61 -0.62 -1.17 5.56
CA ALA A 61 0.63 -1.84 5.22
C ALA A 61 0.47 -2.65 3.93
N PHE A 62 1.52 -2.70 3.13
CA PHE A 62 1.51 -3.40 1.86
C PHE A 62 2.85 -4.07 1.57
N TYR A 63 2.80 -5.12 0.76
CA TYR A 63 3.98 -5.82 0.26
C TYR A 63 3.75 -6.30 -1.18
N TRP A 64 4.84 -6.59 -1.90
CA TRP A 64 4.81 -7.06 -3.27
C TRP A 64 5.17 -8.55 -3.36
N ASP A 65 4.16 -9.38 -3.60
CA ASP A 65 4.32 -10.80 -3.93
C ASP A 65 4.59 -10.95 -5.42
N GLY A 66 5.86 -10.87 -5.81
CA GLY A 66 6.27 -11.02 -7.21
C GLY A 66 7.79 -11.07 -7.37
N ASN A 67 8.23 -11.70 -8.45
CA ASN A 67 9.66 -11.99 -8.68
C ASN A 67 10.48 -10.74 -9.01
N GLY A 68 9.85 -9.69 -9.53
CA GLY A 68 10.54 -8.44 -9.86
C GLY A 68 10.66 -7.45 -8.70
N GLU A 69 11.36 -6.35 -8.99
CA GLU A 69 11.47 -5.18 -8.13
C GLU A 69 10.09 -4.50 -7.96
N ALA A 70 9.86 -3.96 -6.76
CA ALA A 70 8.80 -3.00 -6.50
C ALA A 70 9.33 -1.85 -5.67
N VAL A 71 9.00 -0.63 -6.08
CA VAL A 71 9.32 0.62 -5.36
C VAL A 71 8.04 1.41 -5.12
N CYS A 72 8.01 2.19 -4.05
CA CYS A 72 6.88 3.04 -3.70
C CYS A 72 7.32 4.49 -3.42
N GLY A 73 6.35 5.41 -3.42
CA GLY A 73 6.50 6.82 -3.06
C GLY A 73 5.16 7.40 -2.59
N LYS A 74 5.17 8.51 -1.83
CA LYS A 74 3.94 9.23 -1.42
C LYS A 74 3.70 10.44 -2.32
N GLY A 75 2.46 10.64 -2.74
CA GLY A 75 2.07 11.77 -3.59
C GLY A 75 2.74 11.74 -4.96
N GLN A 76 3.20 12.89 -5.43
CA GLN A 76 3.91 13.03 -6.72
C GLN A 76 5.42 12.79 -6.62
N GLU A 77 5.99 12.74 -5.41
CA GLU A 77 7.44 12.57 -5.24
C GLU A 77 7.82 11.08 -5.34
N LEU A 78 8.61 10.76 -6.36
CA LEU A 78 9.21 9.44 -6.56
C LEU A 78 10.40 9.22 -5.60
N GLY A 79 10.17 9.36 -4.30
CA GLY A 79 11.09 8.89 -3.26
C GLY A 79 11.13 7.37 -3.27
N ARG A 80 11.94 6.78 -4.18
CA ARG A 80 11.97 5.35 -4.51
C ARG A 80 12.39 4.49 -3.31
N GLN A 81 11.44 4.13 -2.47
CA GLN A 81 11.65 3.17 -1.39
C GLN A 81 11.27 1.76 -1.83
N ALA A 82 12.15 0.78 -1.58
CA ALA A 82 11.86 -0.62 -1.84
C ALA A 82 10.63 -1.10 -1.06
N VAL A 83 9.74 -1.82 -1.73
CA VAL A 83 8.53 -2.39 -1.12
C VAL A 83 8.86 -3.70 -0.42
N GLY A 84 8.21 -3.94 0.71
CA GLY A 84 8.26 -5.19 1.46
C GLY A 84 7.94 -6.44 0.63
N LYS A 85 8.35 -7.60 1.12
CA LYS A 85 8.15 -8.89 0.43
C LYS A 85 7.22 -9.87 1.17
N SER A 86 6.82 -9.54 2.40
CA SER A 86 5.91 -10.35 3.21
C SER A 86 5.24 -9.50 4.30
N TRP A 87 4.37 -10.10 5.13
CA TRP A 87 3.76 -9.38 6.27
C TRP A 87 4.73 -9.10 7.41
N GLU A 88 5.78 -9.93 7.57
CA GLU A 88 6.88 -9.72 8.51
C GLU A 88 7.80 -8.56 8.09
N THR A 89 7.73 -8.15 6.82
CA THR A 89 8.58 -7.11 6.21
C THR A 89 7.77 -6.06 5.44
N ALA A 90 6.54 -5.78 5.87
CA ALA A 90 5.61 -4.95 5.11
C ALA A 90 5.99 -3.46 5.13
N THR A 91 5.80 -2.78 4.00
CA THR A 91 5.92 -1.32 3.91
C THR A 91 4.66 -0.68 4.48
N CYS A 92 4.81 0.12 5.52
CA CYS A 92 3.70 0.71 6.25
C CYS A 92 3.62 2.22 6.04
N ALA A 93 2.39 2.70 5.87
CA ALA A 93 2.04 4.10 5.85
C ALA A 93 1.01 4.36 6.96
N ASP A 94 1.47 5.05 7.99
CA ASP A 94 0.64 5.48 9.12
C ASP A 94 0.12 6.91 8.82
N TRP A 95 -1.10 7.24 9.26
CA TRP A 95 -1.69 8.56 9.03
C TRP A 95 -0.86 9.66 9.70
N GLY A 96 -0.50 10.70 8.95
CA GLY A 96 0.24 11.86 9.48
C GLY A 96 1.77 11.76 9.52
N THR A 97 2.41 10.65 9.11
CA THR A 97 3.85 10.42 9.42
C THR A 97 4.90 10.87 8.39
N SER A 98 4.50 11.36 7.22
CA SER A 98 5.33 11.62 6.01
C SER A 98 6.16 10.42 5.48
N GLU A 99 6.95 9.71 6.28
CA GLU A 99 7.82 8.59 5.88
C GLU A 99 7.10 7.23 5.84
N PHE A 100 7.68 6.23 5.15
CA PHE A 100 7.25 4.83 5.26
C PHE A 100 8.17 4.06 6.21
N VAL A 101 7.59 3.14 6.99
CA VAL A 101 8.35 2.26 7.90
C VAL A 101 8.17 0.81 7.48
N THR A 102 9.26 0.04 7.41
CA THR A 102 9.19 -1.42 7.24
C THR A 102 9.03 -2.08 8.61
N LYS A 103 7.96 -2.84 8.83
CA LYS A 103 7.68 -3.53 10.10
C LYS A 103 6.85 -4.80 9.89
N ASP A 104 6.91 -5.70 10.86
CA ASP A 104 6.01 -6.86 10.95
C ASP A 104 4.58 -6.39 11.31
N VAL A 105 3.61 -6.83 10.52
CA VAL A 105 2.16 -6.58 10.72
C VAL A 105 1.35 -7.88 10.78
N THR A 106 2.00 -9.03 10.88
CA THR A 106 1.37 -10.36 10.83
C THR A 106 0.28 -10.53 11.89
N ALA A 107 0.47 -9.94 13.08
CA ALA A 107 -0.51 -9.91 14.17
C ALA A 107 -1.87 -9.31 13.75
N PHE A 108 -1.90 -8.38 12.80
CA PHE A 108 -3.14 -7.76 12.29
C PHE A 108 -3.84 -8.61 11.23
N THR A 109 -3.15 -9.59 10.62
CA THR A 109 -3.73 -10.42 9.54
C THR A 109 -4.65 -11.52 10.07
N ALA A 110 -4.39 -12.02 11.29
CA ALA A 110 -5.11 -13.14 11.89
C ALA A 110 -6.62 -12.90 12.11
N SER A 111 -7.03 -11.64 12.27
CA SER A 111 -8.43 -11.22 12.46
C SER A 111 -8.95 -10.32 11.34
N ALA A 112 -8.20 -10.19 10.25
CA ALA A 112 -8.56 -9.32 9.14
C ALA A 112 -9.68 -9.92 8.28
N LEU A 113 -10.68 -9.09 7.93
CA LEU A 113 -11.72 -9.48 6.98
C LEU A 113 -11.20 -9.37 5.54
N PRO A 114 -11.37 -10.41 4.69
CA PRO A 114 -10.94 -10.36 3.30
C PRO A 114 -11.82 -9.39 2.47
N ARG A 115 -11.14 -8.57 1.67
CA ARG A 115 -11.70 -7.45 0.89
C ARG A 115 -10.95 -7.29 -0.44
N ASP A 116 -10.64 -8.37 -1.15
CA ASP A 116 -9.84 -8.35 -2.39
C ASP A 116 -10.32 -7.34 -3.46
N ASN A 117 -11.64 -7.07 -3.53
CA ASN A 117 -12.23 -6.05 -4.42
C ASN A 117 -12.74 -4.78 -3.69
N GLY A 118 -12.42 -4.62 -2.40
CA GLY A 118 -12.83 -3.50 -1.55
C GLY A 118 -11.68 -2.80 -0.83
N VAL A 119 -10.45 -3.23 -1.06
CA VAL A 119 -9.23 -2.51 -0.66
C VAL A 119 -9.07 -1.24 -1.50
N THR A 120 -8.50 -0.20 -0.92
CA THR A 120 -8.29 1.11 -1.56
C THR A 120 -7.06 1.13 -2.49
N CYS A 121 -6.81 0.04 -3.22
CA CYS A 121 -5.75 -0.09 -4.20
C CYS A 121 -6.34 -0.14 -5.62
N PHE A 122 -5.66 0.42 -6.61
CA PHE A 122 -6.11 0.44 -8.02
C PHE A 122 -4.92 0.37 -8.97
N ILE A 123 -5.01 -0.39 -10.07
CA ILE A 123 -4.03 -0.27 -11.17
C ILE A 123 -4.32 1.02 -11.93
N ILE A 124 -3.29 1.83 -12.17
CA ILE A 124 -3.37 3.10 -12.90
C ILE A 124 -2.59 3.03 -14.23
N PRO A 125 -3.06 3.71 -15.29
CA PRO A 125 -2.33 3.78 -16.55
C PRO A 125 -0.99 4.51 -16.38
N ASP A 126 -0.02 4.17 -17.23
CA ASP A 126 1.34 4.71 -17.11
C ASP A 126 1.47 6.17 -17.61
N LYS A 127 0.44 6.67 -18.31
CA LYS A 127 0.35 8.04 -18.83
C LYS A 127 -1.03 8.64 -18.56
N PHE A 128 -1.03 9.93 -18.23
CA PHE A 128 -2.07 10.90 -18.58
C PHE A 128 -1.49 11.79 -19.69
#